data_AF-D4L3R0-F1
#
_entry.id   AF-D4L3R0-F1
#
_cell.length_a   1.000
_cell.length_b   1.000
_cell.length_c   1.000
_cell.angle_alpha   90.00
_cell.angle_beta   90.00
_cell.angle_gamma   90.00
#
_symmetry.space_group_name_H-M   'P 1'
#
loop_
_entity.id
_entity.type
_entity.pdbx_description
1 polymer ?
#
loop_
_entity_poly.entity_id
_entity_poly.type
_entity_poly.pdbx_seq_one_letter_code
_entity_poly.pdbx_strand_id
1 'polypeptide(L)'
;MAKAVWVMDMPGSCSKCKFLYEFQGIKKCQLMNVLNNGASKLSQSTFTEKRHDWCPLRELPEKIPELKSGYEDLSTSIRRVGWNACLDEILK
;
A
#
# COMPACT_ATOMS: atom_id res chain seq x y z
N MET A 1 18.39 -12.65 7.21
CA MET A 1 17.55 -11.58 7.79
C MET A 1 16.09 -11.94 7.57
N ALA A 2 15.28 -11.92 8.63
CA ALA A 2 13.83 -12.08 8.49
C ALA A 2 13.25 -10.83 7.83
N LYS A 3 12.30 -11.03 6.90
CA LYS A 3 11.54 -9.96 6.25
C LYS A 3 10.08 -10.11 6.64
N ALA A 4 9.38 -8.99 6.76
CA ALA A 4 7.94 -8.96 7.05
C ALA A 4 7.21 -8.21 5.94
N VAL A 5 5.97 -8.63 5.67
CA VAL A 5 5.01 -7.95 4.80
C VAL A 5 3.73 -7.76 5.61
N TRP A 6 3.09 -6.61 5.44
CA TRP A 6 1.86 -6.28 6.15
C TRP A 6 0.79 -5.84 5.15
N VAL A 7 -0.38 -6.48 5.22
CA VAL A 7 -1.51 -6.25 4.30
C VAL A 7 -2.71 -5.77 5.12
N MET A 8 -3.38 -4.73 4.65
CA MET A 8 -4.61 -4.19 5.21
C MET A 8 -5.48 -3.57 4.11
N ASP A 9 -6.74 -3.29 4.41
CA ASP A 9 -7.58 -2.42 3.58
C ASP A 9 -6.99 -1.02 3.48
N MET A 10 -6.93 -0.48 2.26
CA MET A 10 -6.40 0.86 2.04
C MET A 10 -7.36 1.93 2.57
N PRO A 11 -6.96 2.78 3.53
CA PRO A 11 -7.85 3.84 4.02
C PRO A 11 -8.04 4.94 2.97
N GLY A 12 -9.28 5.42 2.82
CA GLY A 12 -9.59 6.51 1.87
C GLY A 12 -8.90 7.85 2.18
N SER A 13 -8.49 8.07 3.43
CA SER A 13 -7.77 9.27 3.86
C SER A 13 -6.90 8.97 5.09
N CYS A 14 -5.96 9.86 5.42
CA CYS A 14 -5.13 9.68 6.62
C CYS A 14 -5.96 9.73 7.90
N SER A 15 -7.09 10.45 7.93
CA SER A 15 -8.00 10.50 9.08
C SER A 15 -8.66 9.16 9.41
N LYS A 16 -8.80 8.26 8.42
CA LYS A 16 -9.35 6.91 8.58
C LYS A 16 -8.28 5.83 8.76
N CYS A 17 -7.00 6.21 8.79
CA CYS A 17 -5.88 5.27 8.87
C CYS A 17 -5.57 4.87 10.31
N LYS A 18 -5.38 3.56 10.56
CA LYS A 18 -5.05 3.01 11.89
C LYS A 18 -3.69 3.46 12.43
N PHE A 19 -2.82 4.02 11.59
CA PHE A 19 -1.53 4.57 12.00
C PHE A 19 -1.53 6.06 12.30
N LEU A 20 -2.69 6.71 12.16
CA LEU A 20 -2.85 8.06 12.65
C LEU A 20 -2.93 8.02 14.18
N TYR A 21 -2.18 8.90 14.83
CA TYR A 21 -2.29 9.14 16.26
C TYR A 21 -2.21 10.64 16.53
N GLU A 22 -2.65 11.04 17.72
CA GLU A 22 -2.61 12.43 18.17
C GLU A 22 -1.72 12.55 19.40
N PHE A 23 -0.82 13.52 19.39
CA PHE A 23 0.04 13.82 20.53
C PHE A 23 0.11 15.34 20.71
N GLN A 24 -0.27 15.82 21.90
CA GLN A 24 -0.33 17.26 22.22
C GLN A 24 -1.16 18.09 21.21
N GLY A 25 -2.32 17.56 20.77
CA GLY A 25 -3.17 18.22 19.78
C GLY A 25 -2.66 18.15 18.33
N ILE A 26 -1.53 17.48 18.10
CA ILE A 26 -0.92 17.35 16.77
C ILE A 26 -1.16 15.94 16.25
N LYS A 27 -1.89 15.85 15.12
CA LYS A 27 -2.08 14.61 14.37
C LYS A 27 -0.81 14.21 13.64
N LYS A 28 -0.39 12.96 13.80
CA LYS A 28 0.86 12.40 13.30
C LYS A 28 0.62 11.03 12.67
N CYS A 29 1.47 10.63 11.74
CA CYS A 29 1.45 9.30 11.10
C CYS A 29 2.63 8.45 11.58
N GLN A 30 2.33 7.28 12.16
CA GLN A 30 3.34 6.35 12.68
C GLN A 30 4.27 5.82 11.57
N LEU A 31 3.77 5.67 10.34
CA LEU A 31 4.57 5.17 9.22
C LEU A 31 5.56 6.21 8.69
N MET A 32 5.21 7.49 8.74
CA MET A 32 6.09 8.58 8.28
C MET A 32 7.20 8.90 9.28
N ASN A 33 6.97 8.63 10.57
CA ASN A 33 8.00 8.74 11.61
C ASN A 33 9.26 7.94 11.26
N VAL A 34 9.08 6.76 10.66
CA VAL A 34 10.17 5.83 10.31
C VAL A 34 10.97 6.32 9.09
N LEU A 35 10.37 7.12 8.21
CA LEU A 35 10.99 7.51 6.94
C LEU A 35 11.62 8.90 6.96
N ASN A 36 11.15 9.82 7.81
CA ASN A 36 11.55 11.23 7.79
C ASN A 36 12.27 11.69 9.07
N ASN A 37 13.14 10.87 9.68
CA ASN A 37 13.86 11.23 10.91
C ASN A 37 12.95 11.85 12.00
N GLY A 38 11.71 11.36 12.16
CA GLY A 38 10.75 11.88 13.13
C GLY A 38 9.94 13.12 12.71
N ALA A 39 10.07 13.62 11.48
CA ALA A 39 9.21 14.66 10.93
C ALA A 39 7.87 14.07 10.41
N SER A 40 6.99 13.70 11.34
CA SER A 40 5.64 13.18 11.06
C SER A 40 4.56 14.26 11.07
N LYS A 41 4.91 15.52 10.78
CA LYS A 41 3.94 16.62 10.81
C LYS A 41 3.08 16.57 9.56
N LEU A 42 1.88 16.05 9.73
CA LEU A 42 0.80 16.19 8.77
C LEU A 42 0.17 17.58 8.97
N SER A 43 0.28 18.48 7.99
CA SER A 43 -0.60 19.66 7.80
C SER A 43 -2.06 19.32 8.13
N GLN A 44 -2.59 19.81 9.25
CA GLN A 44 -3.86 19.34 9.81
C GLN A 44 -5.06 19.43 8.85
N SER A 45 -5.05 20.33 7.87
CA SER A 45 -6.17 20.56 6.96
C SER A 45 -6.20 19.65 5.73
N THR A 46 -5.05 19.22 5.20
CA THR A 46 -4.98 18.55 3.88
C THR A 46 -5.17 17.02 3.99
N PHE A 47 -4.91 16.44 5.16
CA PHE A 47 -4.85 14.98 5.36
C PHE A 47 -6.16 14.36 5.84
N THR A 48 -7.14 15.19 6.21
CA THR A 48 -8.50 14.71 6.50
C THR A 48 -9.22 14.26 5.23
N GLU A 49 -8.89 14.86 4.09
CA GLU A 49 -9.60 14.64 2.81
C GLU A 49 -8.96 13.55 1.96
N LYS A 50 -7.62 13.45 1.93
CA LYS A 50 -6.92 12.46 1.09
C LYS A 50 -5.65 11.91 1.74
N ARG A 51 -5.14 10.81 1.17
CA ARG A 51 -3.81 10.27 1.52
C ARG A 51 -2.70 11.18 0.99
N HIS A 52 -1.56 11.14 1.67
CA HIS A 52 -0.34 11.78 1.16
C HIS A 52 0.27 10.93 0.02
N ASP A 53 0.79 11.59 -1.02
CA ASP A 53 1.44 10.90 -2.15
C ASP A 53 2.67 10.07 -1.73
N TRP A 54 3.37 10.48 -0.68
CA TRP A 54 4.50 9.75 -0.09
C TRP A 54 4.10 8.77 1.02
N CYS A 55 2.81 8.42 1.11
CA CYS A 55 2.35 7.42 2.06
C CYS A 55 3.11 6.08 1.84
N PRO A 56 3.61 5.43 2.91
CA PRO A 56 4.32 4.16 2.77
C PRO A 56 3.39 2.99 2.44
N LEU A 57 2.09 3.14 2.76
CA LEU A 57 1.09 2.16 2.35
C LEU A 57 0.86 2.27 0.85
N ARG A 58 1.19 1.18 0.16
CA ARG A 58 0.94 1.02 -1.27
C ARG A 58 -0.25 0.10 -1.48
N GLU A 59 -0.99 0.38 -2.54
CA GLU A 59 -2.00 -0.57 -3.02
C GLU A 59 -1.30 -1.83 -3.51
N LEU A 60 -2.03 -2.95 -3.47
CA LEU A 60 -1.54 -4.16 -4.10
C LEU A 60 -1.31 -3.88 -5.59
N PRO A 61 -0.26 -4.47 -6.17
CA PRO A 61 -0.01 -4.30 -7.59
C PRO A 61 -1.13 -4.94 -8.41
N GLU A 62 -1.26 -4.50 -9.66
CA GLU A 62 -2.30 -4.98 -10.56
C GLU A 62 -2.04 -6.42 -11.02
N LYS A 63 -3.13 -7.11 -11.38
CA LYS A 63 -3.04 -8.40 -12.07
C LYS A 63 -2.44 -8.22 -13.45
N ILE A 64 -1.65 -9.20 -13.88
CA ILE A 64 -1.15 -9.24 -15.24
C ILE A 64 -2.32 -9.71 -16.14
N PRO A 65 -2.67 -8.96 -17.20
CA PRO A 65 -3.79 -9.31 -18.05
C PRO A 65 -3.55 -10.62 -18.80
N GLU A 66 -4.63 -11.35 -19.04
CA GLU A 66 -4.59 -12.58 -19.85
C GLU A 66 -4.22 -12.29 -21.30
N LEU A 67 -3.55 -13.25 -21.93
CA LEU A 67 -3.20 -13.16 -23.35
C LEU A 67 -4.48 -13.20 -24.19
N LYS A 68 -4.76 -12.11 -24.92
CA LYS A 68 -5.96 -12.02 -25.76
C LYS A 68 -5.84 -12.81 -27.07
N SER A 69 -4.64 -12.90 -27.64
CA SER A 69 -4.34 -13.67 -28.86
C SER A 69 -2.84 -13.88 -29.03
N GLY A 70 -2.46 -14.90 -29.80
CA GLY A 70 -1.06 -15.22 -30.11
C GLY A 70 -0.47 -16.32 -29.23
N TYR A 71 0.84 -16.54 -29.39
CA TYR A 71 1.62 -17.48 -28.59
C TYR A 71 2.44 -16.68 -27.58
N GLU A 72 2.39 -17.09 -26.32
CA GLU A 72 3.22 -16.53 -25.25
C GLU A 72 4.25 -17.57 -24.82
N ASP A 73 5.43 -17.10 -24.42
CA ASP A 73 6.44 -17.98 -23.85
C ASP A 73 5.94 -18.61 -22.54
N LEU A 74 6.17 -19.91 -22.38
CA LEU A 74 5.69 -20.69 -21.23
C LEU A 74 6.13 -20.08 -19.89
N SER A 75 7.34 -19.52 -19.82
CA SER A 75 7.85 -18.90 -18.59
C SER A 75 7.06 -17.64 -18.22
N THR A 76 6.61 -16.89 -19.22
CA THR A 76 5.78 -15.70 -19.03
C THR A 76 4.37 -16.09 -18.57
N SER A 77 3.80 -17.14 -19.17
CA SER A 77 2.49 -17.66 -18.76
C SER A 77 2.49 -18.17 -17.31
N ILE A 78 3.51 -18.95 -16.92
CA ILE A 78 3.65 -19.44 -15.54
C ILE A 78 3.76 -18.28 -14.55
N ARG A 79 4.55 -17.24 -14.89
CA ARG A 79 4.67 -16.04 -14.05
C ARG A 79 3.35 -15.28 -13.92
N ARG A 80 2.60 -15.08 -15.00
CA ARG A 80 1.26 -14.44 -14.95
C ARG A 80 0.33 -15.22 -14.03
N VAL A 81 0.20 -16.53 -14.24
CA VAL A 81 -0.72 -17.38 -13.47
C VAL A 81 -0.35 -17.37 -12.00
N GLY A 82 0.93 -17.58 -11.67
CA GLY A 82 1.40 -17.56 -10.28
C GLY A 82 1.25 -16.20 -9.60
N TRP A 83 1.53 -15.11 -10.31
CA TRP A 83 1.36 -13.75 -9.80
C TRP A 83 -0.11 -13.44 -9.48
N ASN A 84 -1.01 -13.71 -10.43
CA ASN A 84 -2.43 -13.45 -10.26
C ASN A 84 -3.02 -14.33 -9.15
N ALA A 85 -2.61 -15.60 -9.06
CA ALA A 85 -3.01 -16.50 -7.99
C ALA A 85 -2.54 -16.01 -6.61
N CYS A 86 -1.30 -15.50 -6.51
CA CYS A 86 -0.80 -14.92 -5.26
C CYS A 86 -1.62 -13.69 -4.84
N LEU A 87 -1.97 -12.81 -5.78
CA LEU A 87 -2.85 -11.66 -5.49
C LEU A 87 -4.25 -12.11 -5.07
N ASP A 88 -4.79 -13.15 -5.68
CA ASP A 88 -6.08 -13.72 -5.30
C ASP A 88 -6.06 -14.26 -3.87
N GLU A 89 -5.02 -14.99 -3.45
CA GLU A 89 -4.91 -15.44 -2.05
C GLU A 89 -4.80 -14.30 -1.04
N ILE A 90 -4.17 -13.17 -1.41
CA ILE A 90 -4.06 -12.00 -0.54
C ILE A 90 -5.40 -11.26 -0.42
N LEU A 91 -6.22 -11.28 -1.49
CA LEU A 91 -7.49 -10.56 -1.58
C LEU A 91 -8.71 -11.37 -1.10
N LYS A 92 -8.53 -12.65 -0.78
CA LYS A 92 -9.57 -13.50 -0.16
C LYS A 92 -9.89 -13.06 1.27
#